data_AF-A0A2T0LU24-F1
#
_entry.id   AF-A0A2T0LU24-F1
#
_cell.length_a   1.000
_cell.length_b   1.000
_cell.length_c   1.000
_cell.angle_alpha   90.00
_cell.angle_beta   90.00
_cell.angle_gamma   90.00
#
_symmetry.space_group_name_H-M   'P 1'
#
loop_
_entity.id
_entity.type
_entity.pdbx_description
1 polymer ?
#
loop_
_entity_poly.entity_id
_entity_poly.type
_entity_poly.pdbx_seq_one_letter_code
_entity_poly.pdbx_strand_id
1 'polypeptide(L)' 'MFDGVSSWWDGIELWLAQQWFPVQFVLVMAVLVPLCLLLAWVIRRVVDLVAALVADRGGRPRSAAPGAGRADLQ' A
#
# COMPACT_ATOMS: atom_id res chain seq x y z
N MET A 1 10.80 -27.76 -11.85
CA MET A 1 11.42 -26.50 -11.33
C MET A 1 10.71 -25.97 -10.09
N PHE A 2 9.37 -26.01 -10.02
CA PHE A 2 8.63 -25.68 -8.79
C PHE A 2 8.70 -26.79 -7.72
N ASP A 3 9.18 -27.98 -8.08
CA ASP A 3 9.21 -29.17 -7.24
C ASP A 3 10.04 -28.98 -5.95
N GLY A 4 11.11 -28.18 -6.02
CA GLY A 4 11.92 -27.84 -4.85
C GLY A 4 11.23 -26.87 -3.88
N VAL A 5 10.40 -25.96 -4.41
CA VAL A 5 9.61 -25.04 -3.57
C VAL A 5 8.46 -25.80 -2.92
N SER A 6 7.80 -26.71 -3.66
CA SER A 6 6.73 -27.54 -3.10
C SER A 6 7.22 -28.47 -2.01
N SER A 7 8.40 -29.10 -2.16
CA SER A 7 8.92 -29.99 -1.11
C SER A 7 9.33 -29.22 0.15
N TRP A 8 9.85 -28.00 -0.01
CA TRP A 8 10.16 -27.14 1.13
C TRP A 8 8.90 -26.66 1.84
N TRP A 9 7.86 -26.30 1.07
CA TRP A 9 6.55 -25.93 1.59
C TRP A 9 5.86 -27.09 2.32
N ASP A 10 5.94 -28.31 1.79
CA ASP A 10 5.44 -29.53 2.42
C ASP A 10 6.08 -29.76 3.81
N GLY A 11 7.38 -29.49 3.94
CA GLY A 11 8.05 -29.50 5.25
C GLY A 11 7.55 -28.43 6.22
N ILE A 12 7.19 -27.25 5.72
CA ILE A 12 6.56 -26.18 6.52
C ILE A 12 5.15 -26.59 6.96
N GLU A 13 4.35 -27.19 6.06
CA GLU A 13 3.02 -27.69 6.37
C GLU A 13 3.06 -28.76 7.47
N LEU A 14 4.00 -29.71 7.39
CA LEU A 14 4.20 -30.73 8.41
C LEU A 14 4.64 -30.12 9.76
N TRP A 15 5.56 -29.16 9.74
CA TRP A 15 5.99 -28.46 10.96
C TRP A 15 4.84 -27.71 11.63
N LEU A 16 4.03 -26.98 10.83
CA LEU A 16 2.84 -26.26 11.29
C LEU A 16 1.78 -27.21 11.85
N ALA A 17 1.51 -28.33 11.18
CA ALA A 17 0.52 -29.32 11.59
C ALA A 17 0.84 -29.96 12.94
N GLN A 18 2.13 -30.06 13.28
CA GLN A 18 2.59 -30.60 14.57
C GLN A 18 2.58 -29.56 15.71
N GLN A 19 2.33 -28.28 15.42
CA GLN A 19 2.27 -27.23 16.45
C GLN A 19 0.95 -27.25 17.21
N TRP A 20 1.00 -26.74 18.45
CA TRP A 20 -0.16 -26.48 19.30
C TRP A 20 -1.11 -25.43 18.69
N PHE A 21 -2.41 -25.58 18.95
CA PHE A 21 -3.46 -24.71 18.40
C PHE A 21 -3.23 -23.19 18.62
N PRO A 22 -2.82 -22.71 19.82
CA PRO A 22 -2.53 -21.28 20.01
C PRO A 22 -1.35 -20.77 19.16
N VAL A 23 -0.35 -21.61 18.92
CA VAL A 23 0.83 -21.24 18.12
C VAL A 23 0.45 -21.04 16.66
N GLN A 24 -0.37 -21.93 16.10
CA GLN A 24 -0.88 -21.79 14.73
C GLN A 24 -1.70 -20.50 14.57
N PHE A 25 -2.58 -20.19 15.53
CA PHE A 25 -3.39 -18.97 15.49
C PHE A 25 -2.53 -17.70 15.52
N VAL A 26 -1.54 -17.63 16.40
CA VAL A 26 -0.62 -16.49 16.48
C VAL A 26 0.17 -16.34 15.19
N LEU A 27 0.66 -17.43 14.59
CA LEU A 27 1.36 -17.38 13.30
C LEU A 27 0.46 -16.86 12.18
N VAL A 28 -0.79 -17.35 12.10
CA VAL A 28 -1.76 -16.86 11.12
C VAL A 28 -2.02 -15.37 11.31
N MET A 29 -2.27 -14.91 12.54
CA MET A 29 -2.47 -13.49 12.82
C MET A 29 -1.22 -12.66 12.49
N ALA A 30 -0.03 -13.17 12.81
CA ALA A 30 1.23 -12.52 12.52
C ALA A 30 1.51 -12.38 11.01
N VAL A 31 0.92 -13.22 10.16
CA VAL A 31 1.01 -13.08 8.69
C VAL A 31 -0.16 -12.27 8.12
N LEU A 32 -1.38 -12.53 8.58
CA LEU A 32 -2.61 -11.94 8.06
C LEU A 32 -2.72 -10.45 8.36
N VAL A 33 -2.35 -10.03 9.57
CA VAL A 33 -2.37 -8.62 9.98
C VAL A 33 -1.44 -7.77 9.11
N PRO A 34 -0.13 -8.09 8.97
CA PRO A 34 0.72 -7.30 8.09
C PRO A 34 0.32 -7.41 6.62
N LEU A 35 -0.23 -8.56 6.17
CA LEU A 35 -0.76 -8.67 4.81
C LEU A 35 -1.92 -7.71 4.57
N CYS A 36 -2.83 -7.58 5.53
CA CYS A 36 -3.93 -6.62 5.47
C CYS A 36 -3.42 -5.17 5.45
N LEU A 37 -2.45 -4.85 6.32
CA LEU A 37 -1.82 -3.53 6.33
C LEU A 37 -1.09 -3.21 5.03
N LEU A 38 -0.37 -4.19 4.46
CA LEU A 38 0.30 -4.07 3.18
C LEU A 38 -0.72 -3.79 2.08
N LEU A 39 -1.82 -4.54 2.04
CA LEU A 39 -2.88 -4.34 1.05
C LEU A 39 -3.51 -2.95 1.18
N ALA A 40 -3.83 -2.52 2.40
CA ALA A 40 -4.35 -1.17 2.66
C ALA A 40 -3.36 -0.08 2.20
N TRP A 41 -2.07 -0.29 2.46
CA TRP A 41 -1.01 0.60 2.01
C TRP A 41 -0.92 0.66 0.48
N VAL A 42 -0.98 -0.49 -0.20
CA VAL A 42 -0.98 -0.57 -1.67
C VAL A 42 -2.17 0.18 -2.25
N ILE A 43 -3.38 -0.04 -1.72
CA ILE A 43 -4.58 0.66 -2.17
C ILE A 43 -4.39 2.18 -2.03
N ARG A 44 -3.90 2.64 -0.87
CA ARG A 44 -3.63 4.06 -0.66
C ARG A 44 -2.61 4.61 -1.67
N ARG A 45 -1.53 3.87 -1.95
CA ARG A 45 -0.55 4.27 -2.97
C ARG A 45 -1.15 4.36 -4.37
N VAL A 46 -2.00 3.41 -4.75
CA VAL A 46 -2.69 3.44 -6.04
C VAL A 46 -3.59 4.67 -6.15
N VAL A 47 -4.34 4.99 -5.09
CA VAL A 47 -5.18 6.20 -5.06
C VAL A 47 -4.34 7.47 -5.24
N ASP A 48 -3.22 7.58 -4.52
CA ASP A 48 -2.32 8.74 -4.62
C ASP A 48 -1.76 8.90 -6.05
N LEU A 49 -1.36 7.80 -6.69
CA LEU A 49 -0.87 7.79 -8.07
C LEU A 49 -1.95 8.21 -9.08
N VAL A 50 -3.17 7.70 -8.93
CA VAL A 50 -4.30 8.07 -9.80
C VAL A 50 -4.67 9.55 -9.60
N ALA A 51 -4.69 10.03 -8.36
CA ALA A 51 -4.97 11.43 -8.07
C ALA A 51 -3.92 12.36 -8.68
N ALA A 52 -2.64 12.01 -8.61
CA ALA A 52 -1.56 12.76 -9.26
C ALA A 52 -1.73 12.79 -10.79
N LEU A 53 -2.05 11.64 -11.41
CA LEU A 53 -2.28 11.55 -12.85
C LEU A 53 -3.50 12.36 -13.31
N VAL A 54 -4.55 12.44 -12.50
CA VAL A 54 -5.74 13.25 -12.77
C VAL A 54 -5.43 14.74 -12.59
N ALA A 55 -4.70 15.13 -11.55
CA ALA A 55 -4.31 16.52 -11.31
C ALA A 55 -3.37 17.08 -12.40
N ASP A 56 -2.51 16.23 -12.96
CA ASP A 56 -1.63 16.61 -14.07
C ASP A 56 -2.41 16.82 -15.38
N ARG A 57 -3.53 16.10 -15.57
CA ARG A 57 -4.45 16.28 -16.71
C ARG A 57 -5.46 17.42 -16.52
N GLY A 58 -5.86 17.69 -15.28
CA GLY A 58 -6.77 18.77 -14.93
C GLY A 58 -6.00 20.03 -14.54
N GLY A 59 -5.50 20.77 -15.53
CA GLY A 59 -4.74 22.01 -15.33
C GLY A 59 -5.34 22.92 -14.25
N ARG A 60 -4.52 23.27 -13.26
CA ARG A 60 -4.85 24.19 -12.15
C ARG A 60 -5.53 25.47 -12.67
N PRO A 61 -6.64 25.93 -12.07
CA PRO A 61 -7.06 27.33 -12.22
C PRO A 61 -5.98 28.23 -11.63
N ARG A 62 -5.66 29.26 -12.39
CA ARG A 62 -4.63 30.26 -12.17
C ARG A 62 -4.90 31.09 -10.91
N SER A 63 -4.46 30.64 -9.74
CA SER A 63 -4.31 31.53 -8.57
C SER A 63 -2.98 32.26 -8.68
N ALA A 64 -2.90 33.21 -9.59
CA ALA A 64 -1.80 34.17 -9.67
C ALA A 64 -2.39 35.56 -9.89
N ALA A 65 -2.69 36.26 -8.79
CA ALA A 65 -2.62 37.71 -8.76
C ALA A 65 -2.28 38.22 -7.34
N PRO A 66 -1.03 38.07 -6.87
CA PRO A 66 -0.47 39.02 -5.92
C PRO A 66 0.10 40.21 -6.71
N GLY A 67 -0.56 41.38 -6.66
CA GLY A 67 0.09 42.63 -7.08
C GLY A 67 -0.69 43.64 -7.94
N ALA A 68 -2.02 43.60 -8.00
CA ALA A 68 -2.81 44.63 -8.69
C ALA A 68 -3.28 45.75 -7.73
N GLY A 69 -2.35 46.43 -7.05
CA GLY A 69 -2.67 47.50 -6.10
C GLY A 69 -1.49 48.42 -5.79
N ARG A 70 -0.59 48.61 -6.76
CA ARG A 70 0.57 49.51 -6.66
C ARG A 70 0.69 50.42 -7.89
N ALA A 71 -0.41 50.63 -8.60
CA ALA A 71 -0.46 51.43 -9.83
C ALA A 71 -1.38 52.66 -9.72
N ASP A 72 -1.94 52.91 -8.55
CA ASP A 72 -2.93 53.95 -8.25
C ASP A 72 -2.35 55.18 -7.51
N LEU A 73 -1.02 55.27 -7.42
CA LEU A 73 -0.29 56.37 -6.77
C LEU A 73 0.49 57.28 -7.74
N GLN A 74 0.08 57.37 -9.02
CA GLN A 74 0.69 58.26 -10.00
C GLN A 74 -0.38 59.01 -10.80
#